data_AF-A0A8J3ALK1-F1
#
_entry.id   AF-A0A8J3ALK1-F1
#
_cell.length_a   1.000
_cell.length_b   1.000
_cell.length_c   1.000
_cell.angle_alpha   90.00
_cell.angle_beta   90.00
_cell.angle_gamma   90.00
#
_symmetry.space_group_name_H-M   'P 1'
#
loop_
_entity.id
_entity.type
_entity.pdbx_description
1 polymer ?
#
loop_
_entity_poly.entity_id
_entity_poly.type
_entity_poly.pdbx_seq_one_letter_code
_entity_poly.pdbx_strand_id
1 'polypeptide(L)'
;MAEKMYRKHVESILLDAKKDRTLDVFFALVEMANQFNLPKANPHAPQEYLFTVESEVQSLYSLCQAICNQVDHFDFDNNRSTIHYALKDLEDLGILACHEEHGYYMKDMEEMVKTGSKGYVYLRPVFFTEHFFKMKVTHRRLFTYMCYVLDTGDANAKFFKEYGVDIIINLAKQDKSKKLNWLSVLHTENVYYARAVIAELIDTYKHTFVLDESNARRADKFTHRKSRHIKSYFAFLVYPILKKERVTAEQKMKDLKERHMTLANMIEVYEKDYKLKMPTGVFNILVSKLAKYSRAVHERVIHTMFNKLHSEDIKPYLNVAGLEWALPNWAPFITSIIRTKVAEM
;
A
#
# COMPACT_ATOMS: atom_id res chain seq x y z
N MET A 1 -0.82 3.19 8.44
CA MET A 1 -0.61 2.27 7.31
C MET A 1 -0.93 0.85 7.74
N ALA A 2 -1.93 0.25 7.10
CA ALA A 2 -2.36 -1.11 7.40
C ALA A 2 -1.45 -2.12 6.68
N GLU A 3 -0.98 -3.15 7.40
CA GLU A 3 -0.22 -4.27 6.81
C GLU A 3 -1.13 -5.40 6.30
N LYS A 4 -2.45 -5.23 6.47
CA LYS A 4 -3.48 -6.24 6.26
C LYS A 4 -4.68 -5.62 5.56
N MET A 5 -5.37 -6.45 4.78
CA MET A 5 -6.61 -6.14 4.09
C MET A 5 -7.72 -7.00 4.66
N TYR A 6 -8.92 -6.45 4.81
CA TYR A 6 -10.08 -7.26 5.16
C TYR A 6 -10.39 -8.25 4.04
N ARG A 7 -10.50 -9.53 4.40
CA ARG A 7 -10.64 -10.63 3.45
C ARG A 7 -11.85 -10.46 2.55
N LYS A 8 -13.02 -10.10 3.09
CA LYS A 8 -14.25 -9.96 2.31
C LYS A 8 -14.18 -8.86 1.26
N HIS A 9 -13.40 -7.80 1.51
CA HIS A 9 -13.17 -6.75 0.51
C HIS A 9 -12.43 -7.31 -0.70
N VAL A 10 -11.34 -8.06 -0.44
CA VAL A 10 -10.58 -8.72 -1.51
C VAL A 10 -11.48 -9.68 -2.29
N GLU A 11 -12.33 -10.46 -1.60
CA GLU A 11 -13.29 -11.36 -2.25
C GLU A 11 -14.28 -10.59 -3.13
N SER A 12 -14.85 -9.50 -2.62
CA SER A 12 -15.84 -8.68 -3.33
C SER A 12 -15.23 -8.04 -4.58
N ILE A 13 -14.01 -7.52 -4.49
CA ILE A 13 -13.31 -6.95 -5.64
C ILE A 13 -13.00 -8.02 -6.68
N LEU A 14 -12.49 -9.19 -6.25
CA LEU A 14 -12.17 -10.30 -7.15
C LEU A 14 -13.39 -10.96 -7.80
N LEU A 15 -14.61 -10.70 -7.32
CA LEU A 15 -15.85 -11.24 -7.88
C LEU A 15 -16.68 -10.23 -8.64
N ASP A 16 -16.76 -9.00 -8.12
CA ASP A 16 -17.85 -8.09 -8.45
C ASP A 16 -17.34 -6.72 -8.95
N ALA A 17 -16.03 -6.43 -8.87
CA ALA A 17 -15.47 -5.17 -9.37
C ALA A 17 -15.60 -5.03 -10.90
N LYS A 18 -16.12 -3.89 -11.34
CA LYS A 18 -16.38 -3.57 -12.75
C LYS A 18 -15.21 -2.86 -13.42
N LYS A 19 -14.30 -2.24 -12.65
CA LYS A 19 -13.18 -1.48 -13.21
C LYS A 19 -11.84 -2.20 -13.00
N ASP A 20 -11.03 -2.16 -14.05
CA ASP A 20 -9.73 -2.86 -14.13
C ASP A 20 -8.71 -2.42 -13.09
N ARG A 21 -8.83 -1.19 -12.60
CA ARG A 21 -7.93 -0.57 -11.62
C ARG A 21 -8.51 -0.55 -10.20
N THR A 22 -9.72 -1.08 -9.97
CA THR A 22 -10.35 -1.12 -8.63
C THR A 22 -9.46 -1.79 -7.61
N LEU A 23 -8.80 -2.89 -8.00
CA LEU A 23 -7.88 -3.61 -7.13
C LEU A 23 -6.62 -2.82 -6.78
N ASP A 24 -6.05 -2.14 -7.78
CA ASP A 24 -4.84 -1.34 -7.63
C ASP A 24 -5.10 -0.13 -6.69
N VAL A 25 -6.24 0.54 -6.90
CA VAL A 25 -6.71 1.66 -6.07
C VAL A 25 -7.05 1.18 -4.66
N PHE A 26 -7.67 0.02 -4.50
CA PHE A 26 -7.93 -0.58 -3.20
C PHE A 26 -6.65 -0.81 -2.40
N PHE A 27 -5.59 -1.35 -3.03
CA PHE A 27 -4.31 -1.55 -2.34
C PHE A 27 -3.70 -0.23 -1.88
N ALA A 28 -3.72 0.79 -2.72
CA ALA A 28 -3.24 2.13 -2.36
C ALA A 28 -4.01 2.69 -1.15
N LEU A 29 -5.34 2.60 -1.16
CA LEU A 29 -6.18 3.05 -0.05
C LEU A 29 -5.87 2.32 1.25
N VAL A 30 -5.69 1.00 1.21
CA VAL A 30 -5.34 0.21 2.40
C VAL A 30 -3.96 0.59 2.94
N GLU A 31 -2.98 0.80 2.06
CA GLU A 31 -1.64 1.25 2.46
C GLU A 31 -1.70 2.62 3.15
N MET A 32 -2.44 3.55 2.56
CA MET A 32 -2.64 4.91 3.07
C MET A 32 -3.51 4.96 4.34
N ALA A 33 -4.32 3.93 4.59
CA ALA A 33 -5.28 3.95 5.69
C ALA A 33 -4.60 4.05 7.06
N ASN A 34 -5.16 4.94 7.87
CA ASN A 34 -4.80 5.17 9.26
C ASN A 34 -5.89 4.59 10.16
N GLN A 35 -5.47 3.89 11.22
CA GLN A 35 -6.37 3.33 12.21
C GLN A 35 -6.67 4.39 13.27
N PHE A 36 -7.93 4.79 13.38
CA PHE A 36 -8.45 5.70 14.39
C PHE A 36 -9.26 4.93 15.43
N ASN A 37 -9.03 5.25 16.70
CA ASN A 37 -9.82 4.71 17.80
C ASN A 37 -11.04 5.60 17.98
N LEU A 38 -12.24 5.04 17.76
CA LEU A 38 -13.45 5.79 18.03
C LEU A 38 -13.62 5.96 19.55
N PRO A 39 -14.02 7.16 20.03
CA PRO A 39 -14.29 7.38 21.44
C PRO A 39 -15.38 6.42 21.91
N LYS A 40 -15.10 5.69 23.00
CA LYS A 40 -16.10 4.80 23.56
C LYS A 40 -17.21 5.62 24.21
N ALA A 41 -18.44 5.48 23.72
CA ALA A 41 -19.62 6.02 24.41
C ALA A 41 -19.83 5.35 25.80
N ASN A 42 -19.37 4.10 25.95
CA ASN A 42 -19.39 3.35 27.22
C ASN A 42 -18.00 2.71 27.46
N PRO A 43 -17.35 2.93 28.63
CA PRO A 43 -16.05 2.34 28.95
C PRO A 43 -15.97 0.81 28.79
N HIS A 44 -17.11 0.12 28.99
CA HIS A 44 -17.23 -1.33 28.90
C HIS A 44 -17.53 -1.83 27.47
N ALA A 45 -17.83 -0.93 26.52
CA ALA A 45 -18.03 -1.32 25.13
C ALA A 45 -16.71 -1.80 24.50
N PRO A 46 -16.76 -2.77 23.57
CA PRO A 46 -15.60 -3.14 22.77
C PRO A 46 -15.05 -1.91 22.04
N GLN A 47 -13.72 -1.84 21.91
CA GLN A 47 -13.09 -0.75 21.17
C GLN A 47 -13.49 -0.84 19.70
N GLU A 48 -14.03 0.25 19.18
CA GLU A 48 -14.31 0.40 17.75
C GLU A 48 -13.14 1.11 17.07
N TYR A 49 -12.84 0.66 15.86
CA TYR A 49 -11.77 1.19 15.04
C TYR A 49 -12.35 1.66 13.73
N LEU A 50 -11.87 2.80 13.25
CA LEU A 50 -12.18 3.32 11.92
C LEU A 50 -10.89 3.39 11.12
N PHE A 51 -10.92 2.93 9.86
CA PHE A 51 -9.78 2.99 8.97
C PHE A 51 -10.01 4.08 7.93
N THR A 52 -9.46 5.26 8.16
CA THR A 52 -9.69 6.42 7.29
C THR A 52 -8.50 6.69 6.38
N VAL A 53 -8.78 7.33 5.26
CA VAL A 53 -7.78 7.78 4.30
C VAL A 53 -7.82 9.30 4.28
N GLU A 54 -6.70 9.91 4.66
CA GLU A 54 -6.56 11.36 4.72
C GLU A 54 -6.56 11.98 3.32
N SER A 55 -7.34 13.04 3.16
CA SER A 55 -7.41 13.84 1.93
C SER A 55 -7.68 15.31 2.29
N GLU A 56 -7.00 16.26 1.62
CA GLU A 56 -7.12 17.71 1.84
C GLU A 56 -8.59 18.19 1.89
N VAL A 57 -9.44 17.62 1.04
CA VAL A 57 -10.87 17.91 0.98
C VAL A 57 -11.64 16.60 0.91
N GLN A 58 -12.79 16.52 1.59
CA GLN A 58 -13.71 15.38 1.52
C GLN A 58 -14.40 15.27 0.15
N SER A 59 -13.61 14.95 -0.87
CA SER A 59 -14.05 14.78 -2.25
C SER A 59 -13.27 13.66 -2.91
N LEU A 60 -13.94 12.91 -3.79
CA LEU A 60 -13.28 11.90 -4.62
C LEU A 60 -12.09 12.49 -5.40
N TYR A 61 -12.16 13.77 -5.78
CA TYR A 61 -11.06 14.43 -6.49
C TYR A 61 -9.80 14.53 -5.64
N SER A 62 -9.91 15.03 -4.41
CA SER A 62 -8.78 15.13 -3.50
C SER A 62 -8.25 13.74 -3.11
N LEU A 63 -9.13 12.75 -2.94
CA LEU A 63 -8.72 11.37 -2.71
C LEU A 63 -7.94 10.77 -3.89
N CYS A 64 -8.37 11.02 -5.14
CA CYS A 64 -7.60 10.63 -6.33
C CYS A 64 -6.18 11.22 -6.30
N GLN A 65 -6.06 12.50 -5.94
CA GLN A 65 -4.78 13.19 -5.89
C GLN A 65 -3.87 12.63 -4.79
N ALA A 66 -4.44 12.33 -3.62
CA ALA A 66 -3.73 11.70 -2.51
C ALA A 66 -3.16 10.32 -2.91
N ILE A 67 -3.94 9.50 -3.64
CA ILE A 67 -3.49 8.19 -4.13
C ILE A 67 -2.28 8.33 -5.06
N CYS A 68 -2.34 9.23 -6.03
CA CYS A 68 -1.23 9.42 -6.97
C CYS A 68 0.03 9.99 -6.31
N ASN A 69 -0.13 10.82 -5.28
CA ASN A 69 1.00 11.36 -4.53
C ASN A 69 1.69 10.32 -3.64
N GLN A 70 1.00 9.23 -3.28
CA GLN A 70 1.52 8.18 -2.41
C GLN A 70 2.13 7.01 -3.17
N VAL A 71 1.67 6.76 -4.39
CA VAL A 71 2.11 5.61 -5.18
C VAL A 71 2.80 6.09 -6.44
N ASP A 72 4.13 5.99 -6.47
CA ASP A 72 5.02 6.48 -7.53
C ASP A 72 4.68 5.95 -8.96
N HIS A 73 3.86 4.91 -9.06
CA HIS A 73 3.45 4.28 -10.31
C HIS A 73 2.04 4.66 -10.79
N PHE A 74 1.29 5.45 -10.01
CA PHE A 74 0.03 6.05 -10.45
C PHE A 74 0.29 7.46 -11.00
N ASP A 75 0.40 7.56 -12.32
CA ASP A 75 0.45 8.87 -12.99
C ASP A 75 -0.94 9.54 -12.91
N PHE A 76 -1.06 10.64 -12.16
CA PHE A 76 -2.33 11.34 -11.94
C PHE A 76 -2.94 11.87 -13.23
N ASP A 77 -2.16 12.58 -14.05
CA ASP A 77 -2.68 13.25 -15.23
C ASP A 77 -3.22 12.25 -16.26
N ASN A 78 -2.54 11.11 -16.37
CA ASN A 78 -2.93 10.05 -17.30
C ASN A 78 -4.01 9.11 -16.74
N ASN A 79 -4.15 8.98 -15.41
CA ASN A 79 -5.05 7.98 -14.81
C ASN A 79 -6.21 8.56 -13.98
N ARG A 80 -6.35 9.88 -13.87
CA ARG A 80 -7.36 10.53 -13.00
C ARG A 80 -8.76 9.95 -13.16
N SER A 81 -9.27 9.89 -14.39
CA SER A 81 -10.62 9.36 -14.66
C SER A 81 -10.73 7.89 -14.27
N THR A 82 -9.68 7.11 -14.53
CA THR A 82 -9.63 5.69 -14.20
C THR A 82 -9.65 5.46 -12.69
N ILE A 83 -8.87 6.24 -11.93
CA ILE A 83 -8.85 6.19 -10.46
C ILE A 83 -10.21 6.65 -9.91
N HIS A 84 -10.78 7.72 -10.44
CA HIS A 84 -12.12 8.19 -10.04
C HIS A 84 -13.19 7.10 -10.22
N TYR A 85 -13.20 6.42 -11.37
CA TYR A 85 -14.15 5.33 -11.60
C TYR A 85 -13.88 4.10 -10.73
N ALA A 86 -12.62 3.80 -10.42
CA ALA A 86 -12.26 2.75 -9.48
C ALA A 86 -12.71 3.09 -8.05
N LEU A 87 -12.59 4.35 -7.60
CA LEU A 87 -13.12 4.78 -6.31
C LEU A 87 -14.64 4.65 -6.24
N LYS A 88 -15.36 5.05 -7.30
CA LYS A 88 -16.81 4.84 -7.38
C LYS A 88 -17.19 3.36 -7.37
N ASP A 89 -16.41 2.51 -8.03
CA ASP A 89 -16.62 1.06 -7.99
C ASP A 89 -16.42 0.51 -6.56
N LEU A 90 -15.50 1.06 -5.78
CA LEU A 90 -15.34 0.72 -4.36
C LEU A 90 -16.49 1.22 -3.47
N GLU A 91 -17.07 2.38 -3.78
CA GLU A 91 -18.30 2.87 -3.13
C GLU A 91 -19.49 1.95 -3.46
N ASP A 92 -19.66 1.59 -4.74
CA ASP A 92 -20.70 0.67 -5.20
C ASP A 92 -20.59 -0.72 -4.56
N LEU A 93 -19.36 -1.20 -4.33
CA LEU A 93 -19.08 -2.45 -3.61
C LEU A 93 -19.29 -2.34 -2.09
N GLY A 94 -19.59 -1.14 -1.57
CA GLY A 94 -19.78 -0.88 -0.15
C GLY A 94 -18.49 -0.97 0.68
N ILE A 95 -17.33 -0.85 0.03
CA ILE A 95 -16.00 -0.96 0.65
C ILE A 95 -15.52 0.42 1.10
N LEU A 96 -15.77 1.45 0.28
CA LEU A 96 -15.40 2.83 0.53
C LEU A 96 -16.65 3.63 0.89
N ALA A 97 -16.56 4.46 1.93
CA ALA A 97 -17.62 5.37 2.33
C ALA A 97 -17.01 6.69 2.81
N CYS A 98 -17.82 7.75 2.87
CA CYS A 98 -17.40 9.05 3.41
C CYS A 98 -18.13 9.32 4.73
N HIS A 99 -17.37 9.66 5.76
CA HIS A 99 -17.85 10.13 7.05
C HIS A 99 -17.73 11.66 7.12
N GLU A 100 -18.76 12.35 7.60
CA GLU A 100 -18.80 13.82 7.63
C GLU A 100 -17.63 14.44 8.42
N GLU A 101 -17.21 13.81 9.51
CA GLU A 101 -16.15 14.34 10.36
C GLU A 101 -14.74 13.79 10.05
N HIS A 102 -14.66 12.67 9.34
CA HIS A 102 -13.43 11.88 9.22
C HIS A 102 -13.03 11.58 7.78
N GLY A 103 -13.80 12.10 6.81
CA GLY A 103 -13.55 11.90 5.39
C GLY A 103 -13.76 10.46 4.97
N TYR A 104 -13.01 10.04 3.95
CA TYR A 104 -13.16 8.71 3.38
C TYR A 104 -12.62 7.64 4.31
N TYR A 105 -13.37 6.55 4.44
CA TYR A 105 -13.00 5.41 5.26
C TYR A 105 -13.36 4.08 4.59
N MET A 106 -12.60 3.07 5.00
CA MET A 106 -12.74 1.69 4.55
C MET A 106 -13.65 0.95 5.52
N LYS A 107 -14.85 0.59 5.06
CA LYS A 107 -15.90 -0.03 5.88
C LYS A 107 -15.46 -1.41 6.40
N ASP A 108 -15.88 -1.84 7.59
CA ASP A 108 -15.62 -3.19 8.12
C ASP A 108 -14.13 -3.62 8.22
N MET A 109 -13.16 -2.72 7.99
CA MET A 109 -11.74 -3.04 8.08
C MET A 109 -11.31 -3.39 9.51
N GLU A 110 -12.04 -2.95 10.53
CA GLU A 110 -11.83 -3.33 11.92
C GLU A 110 -11.98 -4.83 12.18
N GLU A 111 -12.70 -5.55 11.32
CA GLU A 111 -12.78 -7.01 11.36
C GLU A 111 -11.41 -7.67 11.23
N MET A 112 -10.41 -7.01 10.64
CA MET A 112 -9.05 -7.59 10.52
C MET A 112 -8.24 -7.53 11.83
N VAL A 113 -8.63 -6.66 12.77
CA VAL A 113 -7.95 -6.48 14.05
C VAL A 113 -8.68 -7.12 15.23
N LYS A 114 -9.94 -7.55 15.04
CA LYS A 114 -10.72 -8.25 16.07
C LYS A 114 -10.07 -9.58 16.46
N THR A 115 -9.91 -9.80 17.76
CA THR A 115 -9.34 -11.03 18.33
C THR A 115 -10.20 -12.25 17.93
N GLY A 116 -9.58 -13.26 17.32
CA GLY A 116 -10.29 -14.45 16.83
C GLY A 116 -10.93 -14.31 15.44
N SER A 117 -10.84 -13.13 14.82
CA SER A 117 -11.18 -12.97 13.41
C SER A 117 -10.21 -13.77 12.54
N LYS A 118 -10.75 -14.58 11.63
CA LYS A 118 -9.96 -15.32 10.64
C LYS A 118 -9.81 -14.56 9.32
N GLY A 119 -10.22 -13.29 9.23
CA GLY A 119 -10.61 -12.66 7.97
C GLY A 119 -9.65 -11.61 7.43
N TYR A 120 -8.36 -11.90 7.28
CA TYR A 120 -7.44 -10.96 6.62
C TYR A 120 -6.61 -11.60 5.50
N VAL A 121 -6.07 -10.74 4.66
CA VAL A 121 -5.05 -11.03 3.63
C VAL A 121 -3.90 -10.05 3.87
N TYR A 122 -2.66 -10.48 3.76
CA TYR A 122 -1.52 -9.57 3.94
C TYR A 122 -1.42 -8.60 2.77
N LEU A 123 -1.23 -7.32 3.08
CA LEU A 123 -0.87 -6.33 2.08
C LEU A 123 0.61 -6.49 1.76
N ARG A 124 0.92 -7.09 0.62
CA ARG A 124 2.30 -7.48 0.27
C ARG A 124 2.97 -6.34 -0.53
N PRO A 125 4.26 -6.05 -0.29
CA PRO A 125 4.98 -5.01 -1.03
C PRO A 125 4.96 -5.17 -2.55
N VAL A 126 4.85 -6.41 -3.05
CA VAL A 126 4.76 -6.69 -4.49
C VAL A 126 3.60 -5.97 -5.17
N PHE A 127 2.49 -5.72 -4.47
CA PHE A 127 1.33 -5.01 -5.03
C PHE A 127 1.62 -3.55 -5.40
N PHE A 128 2.72 -2.99 -4.88
CA PHE A 128 3.14 -1.61 -5.12
C PHE A 128 4.35 -1.50 -6.05
N THR A 129 4.71 -2.59 -6.73
CA THR A 129 5.85 -2.58 -7.66
C THR A 129 5.41 -2.23 -9.07
N GLU A 130 6.26 -1.51 -9.82
CA GLU A 130 6.07 -1.27 -11.26
C GLU A 130 5.77 -2.56 -12.02
N HIS A 131 6.40 -3.67 -11.59
CA HIS A 131 6.18 -4.98 -12.17
C HIS A 131 4.73 -5.44 -12.06
N PHE A 132 4.13 -5.33 -10.87
CA PHE A 132 2.72 -5.66 -10.65
C PHE A 132 1.80 -4.73 -11.46
N PHE A 133 2.06 -3.42 -11.46
CA PHE A 133 1.26 -2.44 -12.21
C PHE A 133 1.24 -2.67 -13.73
N LYS A 134 2.35 -3.16 -14.28
CA LYS A 134 2.49 -3.53 -15.70
C LYS A 134 1.88 -4.88 -16.07
N MET A 135 1.44 -5.68 -15.09
CA MET A 135 0.76 -6.95 -15.40
C MET A 135 -0.57 -6.70 -16.10
N LYS A 136 -1.03 -7.65 -16.93
CA LYS A 136 -2.41 -7.61 -17.46
C LYS A 136 -3.41 -7.65 -16.31
N VAL A 137 -4.58 -7.03 -16.47
CA VAL A 137 -5.64 -6.99 -15.44
C VAL A 137 -5.98 -8.40 -14.93
N THR A 138 -6.21 -9.33 -15.86
CA THR A 138 -6.48 -10.74 -15.58
C THR A 138 -5.36 -11.41 -14.77
N HIS A 139 -4.11 -11.08 -15.10
CA HIS A 139 -2.93 -11.58 -14.41
C HIS A 139 -2.82 -11.02 -12.98
N ARG A 140 -3.11 -9.73 -12.77
CA ARG A 140 -3.17 -9.12 -11.43
C ARG A 140 -4.23 -9.80 -10.56
N ARG A 141 -5.45 -9.97 -11.09
CA ARG A 141 -6.55 -10.65 -10.37
C ARG A 141 -6.16 -12.06 -9.94
N LEU A 142 -5.55 -12.84 -10.85
CA LEU A 142 -5.05 -14.18 -10.54
C LEU A 142 -3.96 -14.16 -9.47
N PHE A 143 -2.97 -13.27 -9.60
CA PHE A 143 -1.88 -13.16 -8.63
C PHE A 143 -2.38 -12.76 -7.24
N THR A 144 -3.31 -11.81 -7.16
CA THR A 144 -3.95 -11.44 -5.90
C THR A 144 -4.75 -12.61 -5.33
N TYR A 145 -5.47 -13.37 -6.16
CA TYR A 145 -6.18 -14.55 -5.69
C TYR A 145 -5.23 -15.64 -5.18
N MET A 146 -4.07 -15.81 -5.80
CA MET A 146 -3.00 -16.68 -5.29
C MET A 146 -2.57 -16.25 -3.88
N CYS A 147 -2.27 -14.96 -3.68
CA CYS A 147 -1.93 -14.42 -2.35
C CYS A 147 -3.07 -14.61 -1.34
N TYR A 148 -4.32 -14.38 -1.76
CA TYR A 148 -5.51 -14.64 -0.93
C TYR A 148 -5.55 -16.11 -0.50
N VAL A 149 -5.42 -17.09 -1.41
CA VAL A 149 -5.47 -18.52 -1.06
C VAL A 149 -4.36 -18.89 -0.08
N LEU A 150 -3.17 -18.29 -0.22
CA LEU A 150 -2.06 -18.49 0.71
C LEU A 150 -2.37 -18.00 2.11
N ASP A 151 -2.96 -16.82 2.24
CA ASP A 151 -3.22 -16.18 3.53
C ASP A 151 -4.45 -16.76 4.23
N THR A 152 -5.31 -17.46 3.48
CA THR A 152 -6.59 -17.99 3.96
C THR A 152 -6.64 -19.50 4.22
N GLY A 153 -5.67 -20.28 3.74
CA GLY A 153 -5.70 -21.74 3.80
C GLY A 153 -5.13 -22.36 5.09
N ASP A 154 -5.97 -23.07 5.86
CA ASP A 154 -5.56 -23.82 7.08
C ASP A 154 -4.49 -24.90 6.79
N ALA A 155 -4.53 -25.54 5.61
CA ALA A 155 -3.55 -26.57 5.21
C ALA A 155 -2.17 -26.00 4.85
N ASN A 156 -2.11 -24.74 4.39
CA ASN A 156 -0.88 -24.14 3.90
C ASN A 156 0.04 -23.67 5.03
N ALA A 157 -0.46 -23.34 6.22
CA ALA A 157 0.40 -22.93 7.34
C ALA A 157 1.38 -24.04 7.80
N LYS A 158 0.99 -25.32 7.64
CA LYS A 158 1.84 -26.48 7.94
C LYS A 158 2.88 -26.73 6.84
N PHE A 159 2.47 -26.67 5.57
CA PHE A 159 3.38 -26.81 4.42
C PHE A 159 4.34 -25.62 4.27
N PHE A 160 3.89 -24.41 4.60
CA PHE A 160 4.67 -23.16 4.64
C PHE A 160 5.90 -23.29 5.54
N LYS A 161 5.76 -23.93 6.71
CA LYS A 161 6.87 -24.11 7.67
C LYS A 161 7.90 -25.14 7.22
N GLU A 162 7.54 -26.05 6.31
CA GLU A 162 8.30 -27.28 6.08
C GLU A 162 8.92 -27.34 4.68
N TYR A 163 8.33 -26.70 3.66
CA TYR A 163 8.72 -26.94 2.25
C TYR A 163 8.78 -25.72 1.31
N GLY A 164 8.59 -24.49 1.80
CA GLY A 164 8.37 -23.35 0.90
C GLY A 164 6.99 -23.42 0.23
N VAL A 165 6.54 -22.31 -0.35
CA VAL A 165 5.12 -22.12 -0.71
C VAL A 165 4.72 -22.91 -1.96
N ASP A 166 4.12 -24.09 -1.80
CA ASP A 166 3.48 -24.82 -2.91
C ASP A 166 2.02 -24.35 -3.08
N ILE A 167 1.71 -23.55 -4.12
CA ILE A 167 0.31 -23.33 -4.51
C ILE A 167 -0.13 -24.50 -5.38
N ILE A 168 -1.04 -25.34 -4.88
CA ILE A 168 -1.68 -26.39 -5.67
C ILE A 168 -3.00 -25.86 -6.21
N ILE A 169 -3.06 -25.59 -7.51
CA ILE A 169 -4.30 -25.24 -8.20
C ILE A 169 -4.96 -26.52 -8.69
N ASN A 170 -6.21 -26.78 -8.32
CA ASN A 170 -7.02 -27.83 -8.93
C ASN A 170 -8.24 -27.22 -9.61
N LEU A 171 -8.14 -26.97 -10.91
CA LEU A 171 -9.27 -26.42 -11.68
C LEU A 171 -10.40 -27.44 -11.93
N ALA A 172 -10.17 -28.73 -11.68
CA ALA A 172 -11.15 -29.79 -11.91
C ALA A 172 -11.99 -30.16 -10.65
N LYS A 173 -11.44 -29.92 -9.45
CA LYS A 173 -12.15 -30.08 -8.17
C LYS A 173 -12.37 -28.73 -7.51
N GLN A 174 -13.05 -27.83 -8.21
CA GLN A 174 -13.51 -26.61 -7.55
C GLN A 174 -14.67 -26.94 -6.64
N ASP A 175 -14.59 -26.45 -5.40
CA ASP A 175 -15.70 -26.49 -4.48
C ASP A 175 -16.79 -25.56 -5.00
N LYS A 176 -17.80 -26.12 -5.66
CA LYS A 176 -18.92 -25.36 -6.24
C LYS A 176 -19.71 -24.58 -5.18
N SER A 177 -19.55 -24.89 -3.89
CA SER A 177 -20.19 -24.13 -2.81
C SER A 177 -19.48 -22.81 -2.50
N LYS A 178 -18.23 -22.62 -2.96
CA LYS A 178 -17.49 -21.37 -2.77
C LYS A 178 -17.75 -20.40 -3.91
N LYS A 179 -18.31 -19.23 -3.56
CA LYS A 179 -18.51 -18.11 -4.50
C LYS A 179 -17.19 -17.69 -5.15
N LEU A 180 -16.10 -17.63 -4.37
CA LEU A 180 -14.76 -17.28 -4.84
C LEU A 180 -13.93 -18.53 -5.15
N ASN A 181 -13.65 -18.74 -6.44
CA ASN A 181 -12.83 -19.82 -6.98
C ASN A 181 -12.05 -19.36 -8.23
N TRP A 182 -11.14 -20.18 -8.79
CA TRP A 182 -10.30 -19.73 -9.92
C TRP A 182 -11.11 -19.35 -11.17
N LEU A 183 -12.24 -20.01 -11.39
CA LEU A 183 -13.11 -19.74 -12.54
C LEU A 183 -13.86 -18.42 -12.37
N SER A 184 -14.37 -18.16 -11.16
CA SER A 184 -15.07 -16.92 -10.83
C SER A 184 -14.14 -15.70 -10.89
N VAL A 185 -12.89 -15.82 -10.45
CA VAL A 185 -11.86 -14.75 -10.53
C VAL A 185 -11.55 -14.35 -11.97
N LEU A 186 -11.61 -15.33 -12.87
CA LEU A 186 -11.38 -15.16 -14.31
C LEU A 186 -12.65 -14.84 -15.10
N HIS A 187 -13.81 -14.76 -14.43
CA HIS A 187 -15.13 -14.58 -15.05
C HIS A 187 -15.36 -15.55 -16.21
N THR A 188 -15.02 -16.82 -16.02
CA THR A 188 -15.10 -17.84 -17.07
C THR A 188 -15.63 -19.15 -16.52
N GLU A 189 -16.38 -19.89 -17.33
CA GLU A 189 -16.76 -21.27 -17.03
C GLU A 189 -15.78 -22.28 -17.66
N ASN A 190 -14.89 -21.82 -18.53
CA ASN A 190 -14.02 -22.69 -19.33
C ASN A 190 -12.71 -23.00 -18.60
N VAL A 191 -12.59 -24.24 -18.13
CA VAL A 191 -11.40 -24.77 -17.46
C VAL A 191 -10.14 -24.70 -18.34
N TYR A 192 -10.26 -24.91 -19.65
CA TYR A 192 -9.10 -24.86 -20.56
C TYR A 192 -8.59 -23.44 -20.74
N TYR A 193 -9.50 -22.47 -20.83
CA TYR A 193 -9.14 -21.06 -20.85
C TYR A 193 -8.45 -20.66 -19.53
N ALA A 194 -9.04 -21.03 -18.39
CA ALA A 194 -8.42 -20.76 -17.09
C ALA A 194 -7.02 -21.36 -16.95
N ARG A 195 -6.84 -22.60 -17.44
CA ARG A 195 -5.53 -23.26 -17.49
C ARG A 195 -4.55 -22.48 -18.37
N ALA A 196 -4.96 -22.07 -19.57
CA ALA A 196 -4.10 -21.33 -20.50
C ALA A 196 -3.64 -20.00 -19.90
N VAL A 197 -4.55 -19.24 -19.29
CA VAL A 197 -4.23 -17.94 -18.68
C VAL A 197 -3.30 -18.09 -17.47
N ILE A 198 -3.50 -19.11 -16.63
CA ILE A 198 -2.58 -19.38 -15.50
C ILE A 198 -1.18 -19.78 -16.02
N ALA A 199 -1.11 -20.60 -17.07
CA ALA A 199 0.17 -20.96 -17.69
C ALA A 199 0.87 -19.72 -18.28
N GLU A 200 0.12 -18.85 -18.97
CA GLU A 200 0.62 -17.60 -19.52
C GLU A 200 1.15 -16.66 -18.43
N LEU A 201 0.43 -16.51 -17.31
CA LEU A 201 0.87 -15.73 -16.15
C LEU A 201 2.22 -16.23 -15.63
N ILE A 202 2.36 -17.54 -15.43
CA ILE A 202 3.58 -18.14 -14.87
C ILE A 202 4.76 -17.95 -15.84
N ASP A 203 4.55 -18.19 -17.13
CA ASP A 203 5.60 -18.05 -18.16
C ASP A 203 6.03 -16.60 -18.36
N THR A 204 5.06 -15.69 -18.47
CA THR A 204 5.29 -14.24 -18.67
C THR A 204 6.06 -13.63 -17.51
N TYR A 205 5.77 -14.05 -16.27
CA TYR A 205 6.41 -13.52 -15.06
C TYR A 205 7.26 -14.57 -14.33
N LYS A 206 7.99 -15.40 -15.09
CA LYS A 206 8.86 -16.47 -14.57
C LYS A 206 9.92 -16.03 -13.54
N HIS A 207 10.30 -14.75 -13.52
CA HIS A 207 11.19 -14.21 -12.48
C HIS A 207 10.45 -13.95 -11.14
N THR A 208 9.13 -13.84 -11.18
CA THR A 208 8.24 -13.77 -10.00
C THR A 208 7.85 -15.17 -9.51
N PHE A 209 7.74 -16.13 -10.42
CA PHE A 209 7.38 -17.52 -10.13
C PHE A 209 8.55 -18.47 -10.42
N VAL A 210 9.29 -18.89 -9.38
CA VAL A 210 10.36 -19.88 -9.57
C VAL A 210 9.73 -21.27 -9.63
N LEU A 211 9.84 -21.91 -10.79
CA LEU A 211 9.57 -23.33 -10.93
C LEU A 211 10.70 -24.11 -10.23
N ASP A 212 10.42 -24.67 -9.05
CA ASP A 212 11.31 -25.67 -8.50
C ASP A 212 11.25 -26.91 -9.39
N GLU A 213 12.37 -27.32 -10.00
CA GLU A 213 12.45 -28.56 -10.78
C GLU A 213 12.08 -29.80 -9.94
N SER A 214 12.21 -29.72 -8.61
CA SER A 214 11.72 -30.74 -7.68
C SER A 214 10.18 -30.86 -7.69
N ASN A 215 9.47 -29.80 -8.06
CA ASN A 215 8.00 -29.75 -8.16
C ASN A 215 7.45 -30.37 -9.44
N ALA A 216 8.21 -30.43 -10.54
CA ALA A 216 7.82 -31.23 -11.71
C ALA A 216 7.62 -32.72 -11.32
N ARG A 217 8.48 -33.24 -10.44
CA ARG A 217 8.37 -34.59 -9.87
C ARG A 217 7.28 -34.74 -8.80
N ARG A 218 6.86 -33.66 -8.13
CA ARG A 218 5.73 -33.68 -7.16
C ARG A 218 4.37 -33.52 -7.84
N ALA A 219 4.28 -32.79 -8.94
CA ALA A 219 3.10 -32.77 -9.80
C ALA A 219 2.72 -34.21 -10.18
N ASP A 220 3.69 -35.06 -10.50
CA ASP A 220 3.50 -36.50 -10.75
C ASP A 220 2.96 -37.30 -9.54
N LYS A 221 3.15 -36.84 -8.29
CA LYS A 221 2.61 -37.47 -7.08
C LYS A 221 1.15 -37.08 -6.79
N PHE A 222 0.76 -35.84 -7.06
CA PHE A 222 -0.62 -35.35 -6.85
C PHE A 222 -1.58 -35.71 -7.99
N THR A 223 -1.02 -36.13 -9.11
CA THR A 223 -1.74 -36.55 -10.29
C THR A 223 -2.10 -38.04 -10.19
N HIS A 224 -3.19 -38.41 -9.49
CA HIS A 224 -3.64 -39.81 -9.36
C HIS A 224 -3.50 -40.60 -10.67
N ARG A 225 -2.78 -41.73 -10.60
CA ARG A 225 -2.31 -42.58 -11.71
C ARG A 225 -3.42 -43.22 -12.59
N LYS A 226 -4.70 -42.84 -12.50
CA LYS A 226 -5.78 -43.57 -13.19
C LYS A 226 -6.95 -42.77 -13.79
N SER A 227 -6.98 -41.44 -13.79
CA SER A 227 -8.04 -40.71 -14.55
C SER A 227 -7.48 -40.07 -15.82
N ARG A 228 -8.08 -40.39 -16.96
CA ARG A 228 -7.82 -39.80 -18.29
C ARG A 228 -8.31 -38.34 -18.41
N HIS A 229 -8.68 -37.70 -17.30
CA HIS A 229 -9.13 -36.31 -17.29
C HIS A 229 -7.95 -35.40 -17.03
N ILE A 230 -7.76 -34.48 -17.98
CA ILE A 230 -6.66 -33.54 -18.11
C ILE A 230 -6.38 -32.86 -16.77
N LYS A 231 -5.19 -33.13 -16.25
CA LYS A 231 -4.75 -32.74 -14.91
C LYS A 231 -4.37 -31.26 -14.94
N SER A 232 -5.32 -30.39 -14.57
CA SER A 232 -5.15 -28.94 -14.45
C SER A 232 -4.50 -28.56 -13.12
N TYR A 233 -3.32 -29.13 -12.87
CA TYR A 233 -2.53 -28.90 -11.67
C TYR A 233 -1.41 -27.94 -11.98
N PHE A 234 -1.33 -26.88 -11.17
CA PHE A 234 -0.15 -26.02 -11.12
C PHE A 234 0.43 -26.15 -9.72
N ALA A 235 1.74 -26.37 -9.64
CA ALA A 235 2.54 -26.31 -8.43
C ALA A 235 3.69 -25.35 -8.72
N PHE A 236 3.68 -24.19 -8.09
CA PHE A 236 4.72 -23.17 -8.27
C PHE A 236 5.06 -22.57 -6.92
N LEU A 237 6.36 -22.27 -6.75
CA LEU A 237 6.79 -21.40 -5.68
C LEU A 237 6.52 -19.98 -6.14
N VAL A 238 5.65 -19.27 -5.42
CA VAL A 238 5.75 -17.81 -5.40
C VAL A 238 7.03 -17.57 -4.64
N TYR A 239 8.15 -17.39 -5.35
CA TYR A 239 9.31 -16.82 -4.69
C TYR A 239 8.76 -15.50 -4.19
N PRO A 240 8.76 -15.28 -2.88
CA PRO A 240 8.41 -13.97 -2.47
C PRO A 240 9.38 -13.05 -3.22
N ILE A 241 8.91 -11.92 -3.69
CA ILE A 241 9.80 -10.77 -3.82
C ILE A 241 10.20 -10.34 -2.37
N LEU A 242 10.71 -11.32 -1.59
CA LEU A 242 11.42 -11.34 -0.32
C LEU A 242 12.82 -11.93 -0.62
N LYS A 243 13.45 -11.52 -1.70
CA LYS A 243 14.42 -10.51 -1.35
C LYS A 243 13.56 -9.28 -1.16
N LYS A 244 13.44 -8.81 0.10
CA LYS A 244 13.77 -7.40 0.31
C LYS A 244 14.94 -7.26 -0.65
N GLU A 245 14.82 -6.50 -1.73
CA GLU A 245 15.98 -5.68 -2.01
C GLU A 245 16.23 -5.13 -0.61
N ARG A 246 17.25 -5.71 0.07
CA ARG A 246 17.96 -4.96 1.04
C ARG A 246 18.38 -3.86 0.11
N VAL A 247 17.54 -2.83 0.04
CA VAL A 247 17.92 -1.48 -0.22
C VAL A 247 19.10 -1.44 0.72
N THR A 248 20.28 -1.68 0.14
CA THR A 248 21.46 -2.05 0.91
C THR A 248 21.62 -0.90 1.90
N ALA A 249 22.36 -1.09 2.99
CA ALA A 249 22.69 0.09 3.80
C ALA A 249 23.17 1.24 2.87
N GLU A 250 23.86 0.89 1.78
CA GLU A 250 24.22 1.76 0.66
C GLU A 250 23.04 2.33 -0.14
N GLN A 251 22.09 1.54 -0.64
CA GLN A 251 20.95 2.10 -1.40
C GLN A 251 20.04 2.95 -0.51
N LYS A 252 19.84 2.59 0.76
CA LYS A 252 19.05 3.40 1.72
C LYS A 252 19.79 4.68 2.02
N MET A 253 21.11 4.59 2.16
CA MET A 253 21.97 5.76 2.30
C MET A 253 21.97 6.61 1.03
N LYS A 254 21.87 6.01 -0.16
CA LYS A 254 21.78 6.72 -1.44
C LYS A 254 20.48 7.48 -1.56
N ASP A 255 19.34 6.85 -1.31
CA ASP A 255 18.03 7.49 -1.32
C ASP A 255 17.92 8.57 -0.24
N LEU A 256 18.46 8.31 0.96
CA LEU A 256 18.54 9.30 2.04
C LEU A 256 19.43 10.48 1.64
N LYS A 257 20.57 10.23 0.98
CA LYS A 257 21.47 11.27 0.45
C LYS A 257 20.80 12.09 -0.65
N GLU A 258 20.08 11.46 -1.57
CA GLU A 258 19.35 12.16 -2.64
C GLU A 258 18.22 13.04 -2.06
N ARG A 259 17.46 12.51 -1.09
CA ARG A 259 16.46 13.30 -0.35
C ARG A 259 17.10 14.44 0.46
N HIS A 260 18.23 14.18 1.11
CA HIS A 260 18.99 15.18 1.85
C HIS A 260 19.53 16.28 0.92
N MET A 261 20.03 15.92 -0.27
CA MET A 261 20.47 16.89 -1.29
C MET A 261 19.30 17.71 -1.82
N THR A 262 18.14 17.07 -2.06
CA THR A 262 16.94 17.77 -2.53
C THR A 262 16.47 18.80 -1.49
N LEU A 263 16.38 18.40 -0.22
CA LEU A 263 16.05 19.29 0.89
C LEU A 263 17.09 20.40 1.08
N ALA A 264 18.39 20.08 0.93
CA ALA A 264 19.47 21.06 1.02
C ALA A 264 19.34 22.12 -0.07
N ASN A 265 19.13 21.71 -1.32
CA ASN A 265 18.95 22.63 -2.45
C ASN A 265 17.70 23.50 -2.27
N MET A 266 16.60 22.93 -1.76
CA MET A 266 15.41 23.70 -1.43
C MET A 266 15.71 24.75 -0.37
N ILE A 267 16.32 24.35 0.75
CA ILE A 267 16.67 25.29 1.82
C ILE A 267 17.61 26.38 1.30
N GLU A 268 18.62 26.05 0.49
CA GLU A 268 19.55 27.03 -0.09
C GLU A 268 18.86 28.08 -0.97
N VAL A 269 17.87 27.67 -1.77
CA VAL A 269 17.02 28.60 -2.53
C VAL A 269 16.32 29.58 -1.58
N TYR A 270 15.71 29.06 -0.52
CA TYR A 270 15.04 29.90 0.49
C TYR A 270 16.03 30.76 1.30
N GLU A 271 17.22 30.28 1.64
CA GLU A 271 18.24 31.07 2.33
C GLU A 271 18.66 32.29 1.50
N LYS A 272 18.79 32.10 0.19
CA LYS A 272 19.10 33.16 -0.76
C LYS A 272 17.96 34.16 -0.90
N ASP A 273 16.74 33.67 -1.05
CA ASP A 273 15.54 34.50 -1.22
C ASP A 273 15.26 35.37 0.01
N TYR A 274 15.43 34.80 1.22
CA TYR A 274 15.17 35.47 2.49
C TYR A 274 16.41 36.14 3.10
N LYS A 275 17.57 36.06 2.44
CA LYS A 275 18.88 36.55 2.92
C LYS A 275 19.20 36.10 4.36
N LEU A 276 18.86 34.86 4.69
CA LEU A 276 18.99 34.28 6.02
C LEU A 276 19.67 32.93 5.92
N LYS A 277 20.72 32.71 6.72
CA LYS A 277 21.39 31.41 6.79
C LYS A 277 20.82 30.58 7.94
N MET A 278 20.38 29.36 7.66
CA MET A 278 19.88 28.43 8.66
C MET A 278 21.05 27.83 9.46
N PRO A 279 20.96 27.78 10.80
CA PRO A 279 21.97 27.10 11.60
C PRO A 279 22.02 25.61 11.27
N THR A 280 23.22 25.04 11.20
CA THR A 280 23.47 23.63 10.87
C THR A 280 22.68 22.67 11.77
N GLY A 281 22.51 22.99 13.06
CA GLY A 281 21.72 22.19 13.99
C GLY A 281 20.23 22.15 13.64
N VAL A 282 19.65 23.29 13.27
CA VAL A 282 18.23 23.40 12.85
C VAL A 282 18.01 22.70 11.52
N PHE A 283 18.95 22.87 10.59
CA PHE A 283 18.96 22.17 9.31
C PHE A 283 18.91 20.65 9.49
N ASN A 284 19.78 20.09 10.34
CA ASN A 284 19.83 18.65 10.60
C ASN A 284 18.53 18.13 11.25
N ILE A 285 17.94 18.88 12.18
CA ILE A 285 16.65 18.54 12.80
C ILE A 285 15.53 18.58 11.77
N LEU A 286 15.51 19.60 10.92
CA LEU A 286 14.50 19.78 9.89
C LEU A 286 14.56 18.64 8.86
N VAL A 287 15.75 18.32 8.34
CA VAL A 287 15.94 17.22 7.39
C VAL A 287 15.56 15.89 8.01
N SER A 288 16.00 15.59 9.24
CA SER A 288 15.67 14.32 9.90
C SER A 288 14.17 14.13 10.15
N LYS A 289 13.44 15.22 10.44
CA LYS A 289 11.98 15.17 10.63
C LYS A 289 11.24 15.12 9.30
N LEU A 290 11.64 15.91 8.31
CA LEU A 290 10.98 15.97 7.01
C LEU A 290 11.26 14.76 6.12
N ALA A 291 12.36 14.03 6.32
CA ALA A 291 12.76 12.88 5.50
C ALA A 291 11.67 11.78 5.33
N LYS A 292 10.68 11.73 6.23
CA LYS A 292 9.56 10.78 6.22
C LYS A 292 8.32 11.28 5.49
N TYR A 293 8.29 12.55 5.09
CA TYR A 293 7.13 13.20 4.50
C TYR A 293 7.35 13.49 3.01
N SER A 294 6.27 13.79 2.28
CA SER A 294 6.32 14.06 0.84
C SER A 294 6.95 15.42 0.52
N ARG A 295 7.34 15.62 -0.75
CA ARG A 295 7.93 16.88 -1.24
C ARG A 295 7.02 18.10 -1.00
N ALA A 296 5.71 17.94 -1.15
CA ALA A 296 4.76 19.03 -0.91
C ALA A 296 4.78 19.50 0.56
N VAL A 297 4.90 18.57 1.51
CA VAL A 297 5.08 18.89 2.93
C VAL A 297 6.41 19.60 3.14
N HIS A 298 7.48 19.19 2.44
CA HIS A 298 8.78 19.87 2.53
C HIS A 298 8.68 21.33 2.13
N GLU A 299 8.12 21.60 0.94
CA GLU A 299 7.99 22.95 0.41
C GLU A 299 7.16 23.85 1.33
N ARG A 300 6.00 23.38 1.82
CA ARG A 300 5.15 24.17 2.73
C ARG A 300 5.80 24.41 4.09
N VAL A 301 6.46 23.40 4.68
CA VAL A 301 7.11 23.52 5.99
C VAL A 301 8.32 24.46 5.89
N ILE A 302 9.17 24.31 4.87
CA ILE A 302 10.32 25.17 4.63
C ILE A 302 9.85 26.61 4.40
N HIS A 303 8.89 26.83 3.49
CA HIS A 303 8.31 28.14 3.23
C HIS A 303 7.76 28.80 4.50
N THR A 304 6.98 28.06 5.29
CA THR A 304 6.41 28.55 6.56
C THR A 304 7.49 28.89 7.58
N MET A 305 8.53 28.06 7.67
CA MET A 305 9.65 28.32 8.57
C MET A 305 10.40 29.59 8.18
N PHE A 306 10.73 29.77 6.91
CA PHE A 306 11.41 30.98 6.43
C PHE A 306 10.53 32.23 6.59
N ASN A 307 9.22 32.14 6.32
CA ASN A 307 8.28 33.23 6.60
C ASN A 307 8.24 33.61 8.08
N LYS A 308 8.18 32.62 8.98
CA LYS A 308 8.19 32.90 10.43
C LYS A 308 9.54 33.46 10.88
N LEU A 309 10.65 32.94 10.37
CA LEU A 309 11.99 33.46 10.65
C LEU A 309 12.17 34.90 10.13
N HIS A 310 11.52 35.26 9.03
CA HIS A 310 11.57 36.61 8.46
C HIS A 310 10.55 37.57 9.06
N SER A 311 9.57 37.08 9.81
CA SER A 311 8.60 37.91 10.52
C SER A 311 9.28 38.77 11.59
N GLU A 312 8.79 40.00 11.77
CA GLU A 312 9.40 40.98 12.69
C GLU A 312 9.38 40.50 14.16
N ASP A 313 8.51 39.55 14.50
CA ASP A 313 8.36 38.97 15.84
C ASP A 313 9.56 38.11 16.27
N ILE A 314 10.30 37.51 15.33
CA ILE A 314 11.39 36.56 15.62
C ILE A 314 12.77 37.17 15.31
N LYS A 315 12.81 38.22 14.48
CA LYS A 315 14.01 38.94 14.05
C LYS A 315 14.97 39.35 15.18
N PRO A 316 14.52 39.76 16.38
CA PRO A 316 15.41 40.11 17.50
C PRO A 316 16.20 38.93 18.07
N TYR A 317 15.74 37.69 17.88
CA TYR A 317 16.32 36.47 18.44
C TYR A 317 17.33 35.79 17.50
N LEU A 318 17.52 36.33 16.29
CA LEU A 318 18.39 35.76 15.24
C LEU A 318 19.85 36.22 15.29
N ASN A 319 20.22 37.11 16.22
CA ASN A 319 21.63 37.39 16.46
C ASN A 319 22.32 36.10 16.93
N VAL A 320 23.49 35.81 16.34
CA VAL A 320 24.12 34.49 16.20
C VAL A 320 24.25 33.64 17.49
N ALA A 321 24.10 34.24 18.69
CA ALA A 321 24.05 33.52 19.97
C ALA A 321 22.65 32.99 20.38
N GLY A 322 21.55 33.54 19.85
CA GLY A 322 20.17 33.18 20.23
C GLY A 322 19.63 31.93 19.53
N LEU A 323 20.11 31.65 18.30
CA LEU A 323 19.66 30.52 17.50
C LEU A 323 20.13 29.16 18.04
N GLU A 324 21.33 29.10 18.63
CA GLU A 324 21.85 27.88 19.26
C GLU A 324 21.17 27.60 20.61
N TRP A 325 20.87 28.64 21.40
CA TRP A 325 20.15 28.48 22.68
C TRP A 325 18.70 28.02 22.49
N ALA A 326 18.09 28.34 21.33
CA ALA A 326 16.74 27.92 20.96
C ALA A 326 16.64 26.49 20.39
N LEU A 327 17.76 25.78 20.15
CA LEU A 327 17.78 24.43 19.56
C LEU A 327 16.81 23.42 20.23
N PRO A 328 16.67 23.37 21.57
CA PRO A 328 15.70 22.49 22.23
C PRO A 328 14.24 22.83 21.88
N ASN A 329 13.95 24.09 21.58
CA ASN A 329 12.61 24.59 21.26
C ASN A 329 12.28 24.49 19.77
N TRP A 330 13.30 24.39 18.90
CA TRP A 330 13.12 24.18 17.47
C TRP A 330 12.51 22.82 17.15
N ALA A 331 12.88 21.76 17.86
CA ALA A 331 12.31 20.44 17.58
C ALA A 331 10.78 20.37 17.83
N PRO A 332 10.25 20.86 18.98
CA PRO A 332 8.80 21.02 19.18
C PRO A 332 8.17 21.98 18.18
N PHE A 333 8.81 23.11 17.86
CA PHE A 333 8.29 24.09 16.91
C PHE A 333 8.18 23.55 15.47
N ILE A 334 9.23 22.90 14.96
CA ILE A 334 9.21 22.21 13.66
C ILE A 334 8.15 21.11 13.68
N THR A 335 8.03 20.36 14.79
CA THR A 335 6.99 19.33 14.93
C THR A 335 5.59 19.94 14.91
N SER A 336 5.41 21.12 15.52
CA SER A 336 4.15 21.86 15.49
C SER A 336 3.86 22.37 14.09
N ILE A 337 4.82 22.97 13.38
CA ILE A 337 4.62 23.40 11.98
C ILE A 337 4.31 22.20 11.09
N ILE A 338 5.03 21.09 11.24
CA ILE A 338 4.74 19.86 10.49
C ILE A 338 3.32 19.40 10.81
N ARG A 339 2.92 19.30 12.08
CA ARG A 339 1.55 18.92 12.44
C ARG A 339 0.50 19.87 11.89
N THR A 340 0.73 21.18 12.00
CA THR A 340 -0.19 22.21 11.50
C THR A 340 -0.28 22.17 9.98
N LYS A 341 0.85 22.06 9.26
CA LYS A 341 0.86 22.02 7.79
C LYS A 341 0.43 20.68 7.22
N VAL A 342 0.60 19.59 7.97
CA VAL A 342 -0.01 18.29 7.66
C VAL A 342 -1.51 18.30 7.94
N ALA A 343 -2.00 19.11 8.88
CA ALA A 343 -3.44 19.24 9.18
C ALA A 343 -4.16 20.32 8.33
N GLU A 344 -3.41 21.27 7.75
CA GLU A 344 -3.88 22.20 6.70
C GLU A 344 -3.79 21.57 5.29
N MET A 345 -3.20 20.38 5.21
CA MET A 345 -3.22 19.45 4.08
C MET A 345 -4.14 18.28 4.43
#